data_AF-A0A3B1CQV9-F1
#
_entry.id   AF-A0A3B1CQV9-F1
#
_cell.length_a   1.000
_cell.length_b   1.000
_cell.length_c   1.000
_cell.angle_alpha   90.00
_cell.angle_beta   90.00
_cell.angle_gamma   90.00
#
_symmetry.space_group_name_H-M   'P 1'
#
loop_
_entity.id
_entity.type
_entity.pdbx_description
1 polymer ?
#
loop_
_entity_poly.entity_id
_entity_poly.type
_entity_poly.pdbx_seq_one_letter_code
_entity_poly.pdbx_strand_id
1 'polypeptide(L)'
;MKKIQILLTGLILLAGLAIGTVTIPNPLGSYIISEAKASGYIEYTPIEAFDLAKDICTQCHTEDRIRMYCPRCGPPFVAVVPHMQTFVDNYRKTKPKLKVKGMTEPQAVAIVQVYNAIVGNWETDFREQDILKLIGGYELLSKLFLTPVEDRPIEYALSRREDLNIGHLSGASGLGATKAKPAEKAVAGDHKHKEGDDHDHE
;
A
#
# COMPACT_ATOMS: atom_id res chain seq x y z
N MET A 1 -10.40 25.88 48.36
CA MET A 1 -10.55 26.71 47.14
C MET A 1 -9.21 27.06 46.48
N LYS A 2 -8.26 27.74 47.15
CA LYS A 2 -6.95 28.09 46.55
C LYS A 2 -6.14 26.92 45.95
N LYS A 3 -6.12 25.75 46.60
CA LYS A 3 -5.41 24.55 46.09
C LYS A 3 -6.02 23.99 44.80
N ILE A 4 -7.35 24.04 44.69
CA ILE A 4 -8.10 23.60 43.50
C ILE A 4 -7.87 24.58 42.35
N GLN A 5 -7.82 25.89 42.63
CA GLN A 5 -7.47 26.90 41.64
C GLN A 5 -6.03 26.75 41.14
N ILE A 6 -5.05 26.49 42.01
CA ILE A 6 -3.66 26.24 41.59
C ILE A 6 -3.55 24.99 40.70
N LEU A 7 -4.26 23.92 41.05
CA LEU A 7 -4.33 22.70 40.22
C LEU A 7 -4.99 22.97 38.85
N LEU A 8 -6.10 23.70 38.81
CA LEU A 8 -6.77 24.08 37.56
C LEU A 8 -5.89 24.95 36.68
N THR A 9 -5.24 25.98 37.23
CA THR A 9 -4.34 26.85 36.48
C THR A 9 -3.12 26.08 35.97
N GLY A 10 -2.57 25.18 36.79
CA GLY A 10 -1.49 24.27 36.37
C GLY A 10 -1.91 23.35 35.23
N LEU A 11 -3.10 22.76 35.30
CA LEU A 11 -3.65 21.89 34.26
C LEU A 11 -3.87 22.64 32.93
N ILE A 12 -4.40 23.86 32.99
CA ILE A 12 -4.63 24.71 31.81
C ILE A 12 -3.31 25.10 31.16
N LEU A 13 -2.29 25.46 31.94
CA LEU A 13 -0.94 25.75 31.43
C LEU A 13 -0.31 24.52 30.77
N LEU A 14 -0.46 23.33 31.38
CA LEU A 14 0.03 22.08 30.82
C LEU A 14 -0.67 21.70 29.52
N ALA A 15 -2.00 21.86 29.47
CA ALA A 15 -2.78 21.66 28.26
C ALA A 15 -2.39 22.66 27.17
N GLY A 16 -2.20 23.95 27.51
CA GLY A 16 -1.74 24.97 26.58
C GLY A 16 -0.34 24.68 26.02
N LEU A 17 0.58 24.20 26.85
CA LEU A 17 1.91 23.76 26.42
C LEU A 17 1.82 22.54 25.48
N ALA A 18 1.03 21.53 25.83
CA ALA A 18 0.84 20.34 24.99
C ALA A 18 0.19 20.67 23.64
N ILE A 19 -0.78 21.59 23.61
CA ILE A 19 -1.39 22.07 22.36
C ILE A 19 -0.37 22.87 21.56
N GLY A 20 0.39 23.75 22.22
CA GLY A 20 1.43 24.56 21.58
C GLY A 20 2.54 23.73 20.94
N THR A 21 2.96 22.64 21.58
CA THR A 21 3.99 21.75 21.01
C THR A 21 3.53 20.98 19.78
N VAL A 22 2.23 20.74 19.61
CA VAL A 22 1.68 20.00 18.45
C VAL A 22 1.24 20.95 17.32
N THR A 23 0.77 22.15 17.66
CA THR A 23 0.20 23.09 16.67
C THR A 23 1.20 24.08 16.09
N ILE A 24 2.29 24.38 16.80
CA ILE A 24 3.34 25.29 16.33
C ILE A 24 4.44 24.46 15.65
N PRO A 25 4.88 24.80 14.42
CA PRO A 25 5.94 24.06 13.74
C PRO A 25 7.23 24.03 14.58
N ASN A 26 7.58 22.88 15.13
CA ASN A 26 8.79 22.69 15.91
C ASN A 26 9.28 21.23 15.83
N PRO A 27 10.59 20.95 16.01
CA PRO A 27 11.14 19.61 15.83
C PRO A 27 10.53 18.54 16.75
N LEU A 28 10.17 18.91 17.98
CA LEU A 28 9.58 17.99 18.95
C LEU A 28 8.14 17.62 18.55
N GLY A 29 7.35 18.60 18.11
CA GLY A 29 6.01 18.40 17.57
C GLY A 29 6.02 17.48 16.35
N SER A 30 6.93 17.71 15.40
CA SER A 30 7.08 16.86 14.22
C SER A 30 7.44 15.42 14.57
N TYR A 31 8.32 15.22 15.56
CA TYR A 31 8.66 13.88 16.05
C TYR A 31 7.44 13.19 16.69
N ILE A 32 6.71 13.88 17.56
CA ILE A 32 5.50 13.36 18.22
C ILE A 32 4.44 12.98 17.18
N ILE A 33 4.18 13.85 16.19
CA ILE A 33 3.20 13.58 15.12
C ILE A 33 3.66 12.38 14.29
N SER A 34 4.95 12.31 13.93
CA SER A 34 5.51 11.18 13.18
C SER A 34 5.34 9.86 13.93
N GLU A 35 5.64 9.84 15.23
CA GLU A 35 5.50 8.65 16.08
C GLU A 35 4.03 8.26 16.26
N ALA A 36 3.14 9.25 16.45
CA ALA A 36 1.71 9.02 16.54
C ALA A 36 1.14 8.40 15.25
N LYS A 37 1.60 8.86 14.08
CA LYS A 37 1.25 8.27 12.79
C LYS A 37 1.82 6.86 12.61
N ALA A 38 3.08 6.66 12.95
CA ALA A 38 3.71 5.34 12.90
C ALA A 38 3.01 4.33 13.83
N SER A 39 2.44 4.81 14.94
CA SER A 39 1.65 4.03 15.89
C SER A 39 0.16 3.90 15.50
N GLY A 40 -0.29 4.57 14.45
CA GLY A 40 -1.68 4.50 13.96
C GLY A 40 -2.70 5.37 14.70
N TYR A 41 -2.25 6.31 15.55
CA TYR A 41 -3.14 7.26 16.24
C TYR A 41 -3.60 8.42 15.36
N ILE A 42 -2.82 8.73 14.31
CA ILE A 42 -3.10 9.81 13.36
C ILE A 42 -2.93 9.22 11.96
N GLU A 43 -3.85 9.55 11.06
CA GLU A 43 -3.76 9.11 9.66
C GLU A 43 -2.73 9.93 8.87
N TYR A 44 -2.15 9.32 7.83
CA TYR A 44 -1.33 10.02 6.86
C TYR A 44 -2.22 10.77 5.87
N THR A 45 -1.86 12.00 5.54
CA THR A 45 -2.41 12.65 4.34
C THR A 45 -1.83 12.01 3.08
N PRO A 46 -2.48 12.14 1.90
CA PRO A 46 -1.98 11.56 0.66
C PRO A 46 -0.55 11.99 0.29
N ILE A 47 -0.21 13.27 0.53
CA ILE A 47 1.12 13.81 0.23
C ILE A 47 2.17 13.22 1.18
N GLU A 48 1.87 13.16 2.48
CA GLU A 48 2.79 12.58 3.46
C GLU A 48 3.00 11.08 3.23
N ALA A 49 1.94 10.36 2.83
CA ALA A 49 2.04 8.96 2.48
C ALA A 49 2.94 8.75 1.25
N PHE A 50 2.82 9.62 0.24
CA PHE A 50 3.68 9.60 -0.94
C PHE A 50 5.15 9.84 -0.57
N ASP A 51 5.43 10.86 0.25
CA ASP A 51 6.78 11.16 0.71
C ASP A 51 7.37 10.03 1.55
N LEU A 52 6.56 9.41 2.43
CA LEU A 52 6.92 8.22 3.19
C LEU A 52 7.26 7.04 2.27
N ALA A 53 6.41 6.75 1.29
CA ALA A 53 6.63 5.67 0.33
C ALA A 53 7.91 5.87 -0.47
N LYS A 54 8.20 7.10 -0.87
CA LYS A 54 9.45 7.47 -1.54
C LYS A 54 10.65 7.30 -0.61
N ASP A 55 10.63 7.83 0.60
CA ASP A 55 11.72 7.69 1.58
C ASP A 55 12.03 6.22 1.88
N ILE A 56 11.00 5.40 2.11
CA ILE A 56 11.18 3.99 2.48
C ILE A 56 11.68 3.16 1.30
N CYS A 57 11.03 3.24 0.14
CA CYS A 57 11.32 2.35 -0.99
C CYS A 57 12.62 2.72 -1.72
N THR A 58 13.01 4.00 -1.72
CA THR A 58 14.25 4.42 -2.37
C THR A 58 15.53 4.01 -1.64
N GLN A 59 15.41 3.48 -0.41
CA GLN A 59 16.54 2.86 0.29
C GLN A 59 17.10 1.62 -0.42
N CYS A 60 16.28 0.95 -1.24
CA CYS A 60 16.65 -0.32 -1.89
C CYS A 60 16.49 -0.30 -3.42
N HIS A 61 15.67 0.61 -3.96
CA HIS A 61 15.33 0.66 -5.38
C HIS A 61 15.40 2.09 -5.91
N THR A 62 15.71 2.27 -7.19
CA THR A 62 15.56 3.59 -7.83
C THR A 62 14.08 3.89 -8.05
N GLU A 63 13.70 5.17 -8.14
CA GLU A 63 12.31 5.56 -8.46
C GLU A 63 11.82 4.90 -9.74
N ASP A 64 12.65 4.84 -10.79
CA ASP A 64 12.30 4.17 -12.04
C ASP A 64 12.02 2.68 -11.83
N ARG A 65 12.83 1.99 -11.01
CA ARG A 65 12.62 0.56 -10.71
C ARG A 65 11.35 0.33 -9.92
N ILE A 66 11.01 1.24 -9.01
CA ILE A 66 9.77 1.21 -8.24
C ILE A 66 8.57 1.38 -9.18
N ARG A 67 8.63 2.33 -10.11
CA ARG A 67 7.59 2.59 -11.13
C ARG A 67 7.42 1.44 -12.12
N MET A 68 8.48 0.68 -12.37
CA MET A 68 8.46 -0.51 -13.22
C MET A 68 7.89 -1.76 -12.52
N TYR A 69 7.38 -1.65 -11.29
CA TYR A 69 6.64 -2.75 -10.68
C TYR A 69 5.44 -3.08 -11.58
N CYS A 70 5.47 -4.26 -12.20
CA CYS A 70 4.50 -4.61 -13.23
C CYS A 70 3.23 -5.17 -12.56
N PRO A 71 2.06 -4.54 -12.74
CA PRO A 71 0.79 -5.04 -12.22
C PRO A 71 0.39 -6.40 -12.78
N ARG A 72 0.97 -6.80 -13.92
CA ARG A 72 0.62 -8.06 -14.59
C ARG A 72 1.36 -9.29 -14.06
N CYS A 73 2.54 -9.11 -13.46
CA CYS A 73 3.42 -10.23 -13.13
C CYS A 73 3.71 -10.35 -11.63
N GLY A 74 3.45 -9.30 -10.85
CA GLY A 74 3.62 -9.31 -9.39
C GLY A 74 2.33 -9.71 -8.67
N PRO A 75 2.41 -10.30 -7.46
CA PRO A 75 1.25 -10.37 -6.58
C PRO A 75 0.81 -8.96 -6.14
N PRO A 76 -0.43 -8.77 -5.67
CA PRO A 76 -0.90 -7.47 -5.20
C PRO A 76 0.05 -6.90 -4.13
N PHE A 77 0.31 -5.59 -4.19
CA PHE A 77 1.35 -5.00 -3.34
C PHE A 77 1.05 -5.16 -1.84
N VAL A 78 -0.23 -5.15 -1.44
CA VAL A 78 -0.69 -5.47 -0.07
C VAL A 78 -0.19 -6.83 0.44
N ALA A 79 -0.03 -7.83 -0.45
CA ALA A 79 0.49 -9.15 -0.11
C ALA A 79 2.02 -9.19 -0.07
N VAL A 80 2.71 -8.24 -0.72
CA VAL A 80 4.18 -8.19 -0.77
C VAL A 80 4.78 -7.54 0.47
N VAL A 81 4.13 -6.49 0.98
CA VAL A 81 4.69 -5.65 2.05
C VAL A 81 5.03 -6.42 3.34
N PRO A 82 4.22 -7.38 3.83
CA PRO A 82 4.60 -8.22 4.97
C PRO A 82 5.93 -8.97 4.79
N HIS A 83 6.17 -9.45 3.57
CA HIS A 83 7.41 -10.14 3.22
C HIS A 83 8.59 -9.17 3.10
N MET A 84 8.36 -7.94 2.61
CA MET A 84 9.37 -6.89 2.62
C MET A 84 9.79 -6.52 4.03
N GLN A 85 8.85 -6.39 4.97
CA GLN A 85 9.16 -6.13 6.39
C GLN A 85 10.01 -7.25 6.98
N THR A 86 9.62 -8.51 6.73
CA THR A 86 10.39 -9.69 7.17
C THR A 86 11.81 -9.68 6.58
N PHE A 87 11.95 -9.34 5.30
CA PHE A 87 13.26 -9.21 4.66
C PHE A 87 14.10 -8.11 5.33
N VAL A 88 13.54 -6.91 5.55
CA VAL A 88 14.24 -5.79 6.18
C VAL A 88 14.69 -6.16 7.60
N ASP A 89 13.87 -6.84 8.38
CA ASP A 89 14.23 -7.28 9.73
C ASP A 89 15.39 -8.27 9.72
N ASN A 90 15.36 -9.24 8.80
CA ASN A 90 16.46 -10.19 8.62
C ASN A 90 17.72 -9.51 8.09
N TYR A 91 17.57 -8.54 7.18
CA TYR A 91 18.67 -7.77 6.64
C TYR A 91 19.37 -6.95 7.71
N ARG A 92 18.61 -6.28 8.59
CA ARG A 92 19.16 -5.51 9.72
C ARG A 92 19.92 -6.39 10.72
N LYS A 93 19.44 -7.62 10.96
CA LYS A 93 20.13 -8.60 11.80
C LYS A 93 21.46 -9.06 11.19
N THR A 94 21.48 -9.29 9.87
CA THR A 94 22.66 -9.84 9.16
C THR A 94 23.67 -8.77 8.74
N LYS A 95 23.24 -7.52 8.56
CA LYS A 95 24.06 -6.37 8.16
C LYS A 95 23.84 -5.17 9.09
N PRO A 96 24.21 -5.25 10.38
CA PRO A 96 23.89 -4.23 11.39
C PRO A 96 24.52 -2.86 11.11
N LYS A 97 25.55 -2.79 10.27
CA LYS A 97 26.20 -1.53 9.86
C LYS A 97 25.39 -0.76 8.81
N LEU A 98 24.48 -1.42 8.09
CA LEU A 98 23.62 -0.79 7.11
C LEU A 98 22.30 -0.40 7.78
N LYS A 99 22.07 0.91 7.88
CA LYS A 99 20.87 1.47 8.51
C LYS A 99 19.73 1.54 7.51
N VAL A 100 19.05 0.42 7.30
CA VAL A 100 17.78 0.38 6.57
C VAL A 100 16.65 0.65 7.57
N LYS A 101 15.82 1.65 7.29
CA LYS A 101 14.61 1.95 8.04
C LYS A 101 13.58 0.85 7.78
N GLY A 102 13.01 0.30 8.85
CA GLY A 102 11.81 -0.52 8.77
C GLY A 102 10.57 0.33 8.56
N MET A 103 9.41 -0.31 8.52
CA MET A 103 8.11 0.36 8.54
C MET A 103 7.20 -0.34 9.54
N THR A 104 6.36 0.43 10.23
CA THR A 104 5.26 -0.11 11.05
C THR A 104 4.10 -0.53 10.15
N GLU A 105 3.12 -1.24 10.72
CA GLU A 105 1.93 -1.61 9.94
C GLU A 105 1.09 -0.41 9.48
N PRO A 106 0.84 0.65 10.28
CA PRO A 106 0.19 1.87 9.79
C PRO A 106 0.93 2.53 8.61
N GLN A 107 2.27 2.52 8.65
CA GLN A 107 3.11 2.99 7.56
C GLN A 107 2.95 2.09 6.33
N ALA A 108 2.96 0.76 6.50
CA ALA A 108 2.70 -0.19 5.42
C ALA A 108 1.34 0.07 4.74
N VAL A 109 0.27 0.28 5.51
CA VAL A 109 -1.07 0.63 4.98
C VAL A 109 -1.05 1.89 4.13
N ALA A 110 -0.35 2.94 4.58
CA ALA A 110 -0.23 4.18 3.82
C ALA A 110 0.56 3.97 2.53
N ILE A 111 1.68 3.23 2.59
CA ILE A 111 2.54 2.95 1.44
C ILE A 111 1.83 2.07 0.41
N VAL A 112 1.04 1.08 0.85
CA VAL A 112 0.27 0.22 -0.06
C VAL A 112 -0.72 1.04 -0.88
N GLN A 113 -1.48 1.92 -0.23
CA GLN A 113 -2.43 2.79 -0.92
C GLN A 113 -1.76 3.70 -1.96
N VAL A 114 -0.55 4.20 -1.68
CA VAL A 114 0.23 5.00 -2.63
C VAL A 114 0.58 4.20 -3.88
N TYR A 115 1.11 3.00 -3.71
CA TYR A 115 1.55 2.20 -4.88
C TYR A 115 0.39 1.62 -5.66
N ASN A 116 -0.69 1.21 -4.98
CA ASN A 116 -1.93 0.81 -5.64
C ASN A 116 -2.47 1.96 -6.52
N ALA A 117 -2.39 3.21 -6.07
CA ALA A 117 -2.81 4.36 -6.87
C ALA A 117 -1.91 4.65 -8.08
N ILE A 118 -0.59 4.56 -7.92
CA ILE A 118 0.40 4.98 -8.94
C ILE A 118 0.59 3.89 -10.02
N VAL A 119 0.69 2.64 -9.57
CA VAL A 119 1.04 1.48 -10.40
C VAL A 119 -0.20 0.70 -10.84
N GLY A 120 -1.27 0.79 -10.06
CA GLY A 120 -2.52 0.07 -10.26
C GLY A 120 -2.78 -0.92 -9.13
N ASN A 121 -4.05 -1.26 -8.95
CA ASN A 121 -4.53 -2.25 -7.99
C ASN A 121 -5.14 -3.44 -8.76
N TRP A 122 -4.59 -4.63 -8.57
CA TRP A 122 -5.06 -5.88 -9.18
C TRP A 122 -5.37 -6.94 -8.12
N GLU A 123 -5.73 -6.49 -6.92
CA GLU A 123 -6.21 -7.33 -5.82
C GLU A 123 -7.36 -8.27 -6.26
N THR A 124 -8.18 -7.85 -7.22
CA THR A 124 -9.31 -8.64 -7.77
C THR A 124 -8.90 -9.79 -8.69
N ASP A 125 -7.67 -9.78 -9.21
CA ASP A 125 -7.19 -10.82 -10.14
C ASP A 125 -6.73 -12.09 -9.40
N PHE A 126 -6.69 -12.03 -8.07
CA PHE A 126 -6.23 -13.07 -7.18
C PHE A 126 -7.37 -13.53 -6.28
N ARG A 127 -7.30 -14.79 -5.82
CA ARG A 127 -8.30 -15.30 -4.87
C ARG A 127 -8.09 -14.62 -3.52
N GLU A 128 -9.16 -14.08 -2.96
CA GLU A 128 -9.17 -13.37 -1.67
C GLU A 128 -8.45 -14.15 -0.56
N GLN A 129 -8.78 -15.44 -0.42
CA GLN A 129 -8.18 -16.33 0.58
C GLN A 129 -6.66 -16.47 0.46
N ASP A 130 -6.11 -16.39 -0.76
CA ASP A 130 -4.67 -16.49 -0.98
C ASP A 130 -3.99 -15.18 -0.59
N ILE A 131 -4.60 -14.03 -0.90
CA ILE A 131 -4.11 -12.72 -0.47
C ILE A 131 -4.11 -12.63 1.05
N LEU A 132 -5.23 -12.94 1.71
CA LEU A 132 -5.33 -12.92 3.17
C LEU A 132 -4.30 -13.83 3.84
N LYS A 133 -4.03 -15.01 3.25
CA LYS A 133 -2.98 -15.91 3.72
C LYS A 133 -1.58 -15.32 3.59
N LEU A 134 -1.29 -14.61 2.50
CA LEU A 134 -0.01 -13.93 2.29
C LEU A 134 0.15 -12.70 3.19
N ILE A 135 -0.94 -11.96 3.44
CA ILE A 135 -0.97 -10.87 4.42
C ILE A 135 -0.64 -11.41 5.81
N GLY A 136 -1.24 -12.55 6.20
CA GLY A 136 -0.95 -13.21 7.46
C GLY A 136 -1.48 -12.44 8.67
N GLY A 137 -0.64 -12.22 9.68
CA GLY A 137 -1.04 -11.61 10.97
C GLY A 137 -1.15 -10.08 10.97
N TYR A 138 -1.12 -9.43 9.81
CA TYR A 138 -1.20 -7.97 9.69
C TYR A 138 -2.68 -7.53 9.57
N GLU A 139 -3.27 -7.13 10.70
CA GLU A 139 -4.70 -6.82 10.82
C GLU A 139 -5.14 -5.58 10.02
N LEU A 140 -4.35 -4.50 10.06
CA LEU A 140 -4.65 -3.27 9.32
C LEU A 140 -4.47 -3.46 7.82
N LEU A 141 -3.48 -4.27 7.39
CA LEU A 141 -3.33 -4.63 5.97
C LEU A 141 -4.48 -5.53 5.50
N SER A 142 -4.92 -6.47 6.32
CA SER A 142 -6.09 -7.30 6.03
C SER A 142 -7.35 -6.44 5.91
N LYS A 143 -7.53 -5.49 6.84
CA LYS A 143 -8.63 -4.53 6.80
C LYS A 143 -8.57 -3.65 5.55
N LEU A 144 -7.40 -3.14 5.19
CA LEU A 144 -7.19 -2.34 3.98
C LEU A 144 -7.62 -3.12 2.74
N PHE A 145 -7.16 -4.36 2.59
CA PHE A 145 -7.49 -5.22 1.46
C PHE A 145 -9.00 -5.44 1.33
N LEU A 146 -9.70 -5.66 2.45
CA LEU A 146 -11.16 -5.83 2.48
C LEU A 146 -11.94 -4.50 2.30
N THR A 147 -11.27 -3.37 2.39
CA THR A 147 -11.90 -2.04 2.22
C THR A 147 -12.01 -1.73 0.73
N PRO A 148 -13.20 -1.32 0.21
CA PRO A 148 -13.35 -0.87 -1.17
C PRO A 148 -12.41 0.30 -1.51
N VAL A 149 -11.95 0.40 -2.75
CA VAL A 149 -10.97 1.42 -3.16
C VAL A 149 -11.49 2.84 -2.92
N GLU A 150 -12.78 3.06 -3.09
CA GLU A 150 -13.45 4.36 -2.88
C GLU A 150 -13.38 4.82 -1.42
N ASP A 151 -13.25 3.87 -0.49
CA ASP A 151 -13.15 4.11 0.95
C ASP A 151 -11.69 4.16 1.44
N ARG A 152 -10.71 4.03 0.53
CA ARG A 152 -9.27 4.13 0.82
C ARG A 152 -8.79 5.56 0.56
N PRO A 153 -8.65 6.43 1.58
CA PRO A 153 -8.50 7.87 1.37
C PRO A 153 -7.25 8.27 0.59
N ILE A 154 -6.13 7.54 0.77
CA ILE A 154 -4.88 7.83 0.07
C ILE A 154 -4.96 7.30 -1.37
N GLU A 155 -5.39 6.06 -1.55
CA GLU A 155 -5.47 5.40 -2.86
C GLU A 155 -6.46 6.15 -3.78
N TYR A 156 -7.63 6.47 -3.25
CA TYR A 156 -8.68 7.20 -3.96
C TYR A 156 -8.29 8.65 -4.28
N ALA A 157 -7.55 9.33 -3.40
CA ALA A 157 -7.06 10.68 -3.68
C ALA A 157 -5.96 10.68 -4.75
N LEU A 158 -5.02 9.74 -4.69
CA LEU A 158 -3.87 9.70 -5.59
C LEU A 158 -4.17 9.11 -6.98
N SER A 159 -5.08 8.13 -7.09
CA SER A 159 -5.44 7.52 -8.38
C SER A 159 -6.07 8.51 -9.38
N ARG A 160 -6.60 9.64 -8.86
CA ARG A 160 -7.18 10.73 -9.65
C ARG A 160 -6.16 11.78 -10.08
N ARG A 161 -4.88 11.62 -9.73
CA ARG A 161 -3.81 12.54 -10.13
C ARG A 161 -3.12 12.08 -11.41
N GLU A 162 -3.43 12.77 -12.50
CA GLU A 162 -2.85 12.49 -13.82
C GLU A 162 -1.33 12.61 -13.85
N ASP A 163 -0.75 13.50 -13.04
CA ASP A 163 0.70 13.72 -13.00
C ASP A 163 1.48 12.64 -12.25
N LEU A 164 0.78 11.75 -11.54
CA LEU A 164 1.36 10.59 -10.85
C LEU A 164 1.04 9.27 -11.56
N ASN A 165 0.07 9.27 -12.47
CA ASN A 165 -0.39 8.09 -13.17
C ASN A 165 0.65 7.61 -14.19
N ILE A 166 1.22 6.43 -13.95
CA ILE A 166 2.02 5.73 -14.96
C ILE A 166 1.01 5.16 -15.97
N GLY A 167 1.12 5.58 -17.24
CA GLY A 167 0.10 5.39 -18.28
C GLY A 167 -0.47 3.97 -18.48
N HIS A 168 -1.64 3.94 -19.11
CA HIS A 168 -2.54 2.84 -19.54
C HIS A 168 -3.18 1.91 -18.49
N LEU A 169 -2.74 1.89 -17.23
CA LEU A 169 -3.31 0.98 -16.20
C LEU A 169 -3.92 1.67 -14.98
N SER A 170 -3.76 2.99 -14.88
CA SER A 170 -4.25 3.84 -13.79
C SER A 170 -5.64 4.45 -14.06
N GLY A 171 -6.34 3.96 -15.08
CA GLY A 171 -7.70 4.41 -15.43
C GLY A 171 -8.78 3.67 -14.63
N ALA A 172 -9.17 4.21 -13.48
CA ALA A 172 -10.39 3.82 -12.75
C ALA A 172 -11.71 4.15 -13.50
N SER A 173 -11.67 4.30 -14.83
CA SER A 173 -12.83 4.54 -15.68
C SER A 173 -13.39 3.25 -16.34
N GLY A 174 -12.90 2.06 -15.94
CA GLY A 174 -13.35 0.77 -16.49
C GLY A 174 -14.13 -0.16 -15.54
N LEU A 175 -14.10 0.05 -14.22
CA LEU A 175 -14.63 -0.92 -13.24
C LEU A 175 -16.05 -0.60 -12.75
N GLY A 176 -16.91 -0.15 -13.66
CA GLY A 176 -18.25 0.33 -13.28
C GLY A 176 -19.34 0.24 -14.33
N ALA A 177 -19.31 -0.71 -15.27
CA ALA A 177 -20.47 -0.96 -16.13
C ALA A 177 -20.42 -2.29 -16.92
N THR A 178 -20.57 -3.45 -16.27
CA THR A 178 -21.21 -4.59 -16.94
C THR A 178 -22.12 -5.33 -15.97
N LYS A 179 -23.41 -4.95 -16.00
CA LYS A 179 -24.50 -5.81 -15.55
C LYS A 179 -24.40 -7.15 -16.28
N ALA A 180 -24.39 -8.23 -15.51
CA ALA A 180 -24.50 -9.59 -16.01
C ALA A 180 -25.71 -9.77 -16.95
N LYS A 181 -25.50 -10.51 -18.05
CA LYS A 181 -26.53 -11.32 -18.71
C LYS A 181 -25.90 -12.67 -19.15
N PRO A 182 -26.69 -13.75 -19.15
CA PRO A 182 -26.20 -15.10 -18.91
C PRO A 182 -25.68 -15.81 -20.16
N ALA A 183 -24.89 -16.85 -19.88
CA ALA A 183 -24.21 -17.75 -20.80
C ALA A 183 -25.08 -18.29 -21.94
N GLU A 184 -24.52 -18.27 -23.15
CA GLU A 184 -24.99 -19.04 -24.29
C GLU A 184 -23.93 -20.09 -24.65
N LYS A 185 -24.33 -21.36 -24.63
CA LYS A 185 -23.54 -22.51 -25.05
C LYS A 185 -23.49 -22.58 -26.58
N ALA A 186 -22.33 -22.89 -27.16
CA ALA A 186 -22.22 -23.69 -28.38
C ALA A 186 -20.77 -24.24 -28.50
N VAL A 187 -20.53 -25.52 -28.23
CA VAL A 187 -20.57 -26.69 -29.15
C VAL A 187 -19.18 -27.07 -29.64
N ALA A 188 -18.82 -28.33 -29.37
CA ALA A 188 -17.61 -29.02 -29.75
C ALA A 188 -17.50 -29.22 -31.27
N GLY A 189 -16.29 -29.07 -31.79
CA GLY A 189 -15.92 -29.41 -33.16
C GLY A 189 -14.64 -30.25 -33.17
N ASP A 190 -14.85 -31.54 -33.40
CA ASP A 190 -13.91 -32.65 -33.51
C ASP A 190 -12.98 -32.47 -34.74
N HIS A 191 -11.68 -32.77 -34.62
CA HIS A 191 -10.89 -33.22 -35.77
C HIS A 191 -9.66 -34.03 -35.32
N LYS A 192 -9.78 -35.35 -35.50
CA LYS A 192 -8.71 -36.35 -35.49
C LYS A 192 -7.70 -36.15 -36.64
N HIS A 193 -6.43 -36.22 -36.25
CA HIS A 193 -5.32 -37.03 -36.80
C HIS A 193 -5.31 -37.44 -38.29
N LYS A 194 -4.21 -37.11 -38.98
CA LYS A 194 -3.65 -37.91 -40.06
C LYS A 194 -2.11 -37.90 -39.98
N GLU A 195 -1.57 -39.06 -39.64
CA GLU A 195 -0.20 -39.52 -39.87
C GLU A 195 0.02 -39.72 -41.38
N GLY A 196 1.24 -39.48 -41.85
CA GLY A 196 1.69 -39.71 -43.22
C GLY A 196 3.21 -39.68 -43.26
N ASP A 197 3.78 -40.89 -43.31
CA ASP A 197 5.19 -41.24 -43.30
C ASP A 197 5.85 -41.08 -44.69
N ASP A 198 7.17 -41.21 -44.68
CA ASP A 198 8.06 -41.69 -45.75
C ASP A 198 8.72 -40.75 -46.79
N HIS A 199 10.04 -40.62 -46.58
CA HIS A 199 11.17 -40.97 -47.48
C HIS A 199 11.71 -40.00 -48.57
N ASP A 200 12.96 -39.58 -48.30
CA ASP A 200 14.21 -39.69 -49.06
C ASP A 200 14.53 -38.92 -50.37
N HIS A 201 15.84 -38.55 -50.41
CA HIS A 201 16.72 -38.10 -51.51
C HIS A 201 16.57 -36.61 -51.89
N GLU A 202 17.62 -35.77 -51.92
CA GLU A 202 19.07 -35.91 -52.16
C GLU A 202 19.94 -35.10 -51.16
#